data_AF-A0A529KI84-F1
#
_entry.id   AF-A0A529KI84-F1
#
_cell.length_a   1.000
_cell.length_b   1.000
_cell.length_c   1.000
_cell.angle_alpha   90.00
_cell.angle_beta   90.00
_cell.angle_gamma   90.00
#
_symmetry.space_group_name_H-M   'P 1'
#
loop_
_entity.id
_entity.type
_entity.pdbx_description
1 polymer ?
#
loop_
_entity_poly.entity_id
_entity_poly.type
_entity_poly.pdbx_seq_one_letter_code
_entity_poly.pdbx_strand_id
1 'polypeptide(L)'
;MTAMRNAYFSSILGAGFALLAALSNGTVGVLSRSAFKEGLDHTAVAFWRCAIAFSLLSIIILLRSGGLARLVSVFTGSWKIAVCSALGIFTLYHFETQAFTYAPIPLVAILVFAGGLGAIALDILILKERVTTRKAFAMTMVFLGGYFVIAGDGLMTGSIIGVSLALIAGLG
;
A
#
# COMPACT_ATOMS: atom_id res chain seq x y z
N MET A 1 22.19 26.88 11.22
CA MET A 1 21.41 26.07 12.19
C MET A 1 19.92 25.96 11.87
N THR A 2 19.29 26.96 11.27
CA THR A 2 17.86 26.98 10.88
C THR A 2 17.48 25.97 9.79
N ALA A 3 18.31 25.76 8.77
CA ALA A 3 18.05 24.80 7.69
C ALA A 3 18.04 23.32 8.16
N MET A 4 18.97 22.96 9.06
CA MET A 4 19.04 21.62 9.65
C MET A 4 17.82 21.32 10.54
N ARG A 5 17.37 22.28 11.35
CA ARG A 5 16.15 22.13 12.17
C ARG A 5 14.89 21.96 11.32
N ASN A 6 14.82 22.65 10.18
CA ASN A 6 13.70 22.52 9.23
C ASN A 6 13.68 21.15 8.54
N ALA A 7 14.86 20.61 8.17
CA ALA A 7 14.97 19.28 7.60
C ALA A 7 14.55 18.18 8.60
N TYR A 8 14.99 18.28 9.86
CA TYR A 8 14.57 17.36 10.92
C TYR A 8 13.07 17.42 11.20
N PHE A 9 12.49 18.63 11.27
CA PHE A 9 11.05 18.81 11.46
C PHE A 9 10.23 18.23 10.30
N SER A 10 10.69 18.42 9.06
CA SER A 10 10.07 17.83 7.87
C SER A 10 10.16 16.29 7.89
N SER A 11 11.30 15.73 8.32
CA SER A 11 11.48 14.27 8.45
C SER A 11 10.58 13.65 9.53
N ILE A 12 10.40 14.33 10.67
CA ILE A 12 9.50 13.89 11.74
C ILE A 12 8.05 13.93 11.28
N LEU A 13 7.63 15.00 10.59
CA LEU A 13 6.30 15.09 10.00
C LEU A 13 6.07 14.00 8.96
N GLY A 14 7.06 13.74 8.09
CA GLY A 14 7.01 12.66 7.11
C GLY A 14 6.85 11.28 7.77
N ALA A 15 7.61 10.99 8.81
CA ALA A 15 7.47 9.75 9.58
C ALA A 15 6.09 9.65 10.24
N GLY A 16 5.56 10.75 10.79
CA GLY A 16 4.22 10.81 11.36
C GLY A 16 3.13 10.48 10.34
N PHE A 17 3.19 11.07 9.14
CA PHE A 17 2.26 10.76 8.05
C PHE A 17 2.37 9.31 7.58
N ALA A 18 3.58 8.77 7.47
CA ALA A 18 3.79 7.38 7.10
C ALA A 18 3.21 6.40 8.13
N LEU A 19 3.38 6.69 9.43
CA LEU A 19 2.79 5.89 10.51
C LEU A 19 1.26 5.98 10.51
N LEU A 20 0.70 7.17 10.33
CA LEU A 20 -0.76 7.34 10.20
C LEU A 20 -1.31 6.59 8.98
N ALA A 21 -0.59 6.62 7.85
CA ALA A 21 -0.94 5.86 6.67
C ALA A 21 -0.90 4.35 6.94
N ALA A 22 0.14 3.84 7.62
CA ALA A 22 0.27 2.43 7.98
C ALA A 22 -0.84 1.98 8.95
N LEU A 23 -1.15 2.79 9.97
CA LEU A 23 -2.26 2.54 10.90
C LEU A 23 -3.61 2.53 10.17
N SER A 24 -3.82 3.50 9.29
CA SER A 24 -5.03 3.57 8.46
C SER A 24 -5.14 2.33 7.57
N ASN A 25 -4.05 1.89 6.93
CA ASN A 25 -4.04 0.69 6.10
C ASN A 25 -4.31 -0.59 6.92
N GLY A 26 -3.91 -0.64 8.18
CA GLY A 26 -4.28 -1.75 9.09
C GLY A 26 -5.78 -1.86 9.33
N THR A 27 -6.51 -0.74 9.37
CA THR A 27 -7.98 -0.73 9.58
C THR A 27 -8.76 -1.20 8.35
N VAL A 28 -8.18 -1.08 7.16
CA VAL A 28 -8.77 -1.48 5.88
C VAL A 28 -9.20 -2.94 5.90
N GLY A 29 -8.37 -3.85 6.43
CA GLY A 29 -8.70 -5.27 6.53
C GLY A 29 -9.91 -5.54 7.43
N VAL A 30 -9.98 -4.90 8.60
CA VAL A 30 -11.09 -5.08 9.56
C VAL A 30 -12.40 -4.55 9.00
N LEU A 31 -12.38 -3.36 8.39
CA LEU A 31 -13.55 -2.75 7.76
C LEU A 31 -14.01 -3.54 6.52
N SER A 32 -13.07 -4.07 5.73
CA SER A 32 -13.36 -5.03 4.65
C SER A 32 -14.16 -6.22 5.16
N ARG A 33 -13.75 -6.80 6.29
CA ARG A 33 -14.45 -7.93 6.89
C ARG A 33 -15.90 -7.61 7.23
N SER A 34 -16.14 -6.42 7.77
CA SER A 34 -17.48 -5.95 8.10
C SER A 34 -18.33 -5.82 6.83
N ALA A 35 -17.79 -5.19 5.79
CA ALA A 35 -18.47 -5.05 4.51
C ALA A 35 -18.82 -6.40 3.86
N PHE A 36 -17.91 -7.38 3.92
CA PHE A 36 -18.19 -8.73 3.40
C PHE A 36 -19.28 -9.46 4.19
N LYS A 37 -19.38 -9.23 5.51
CA LYS A 37 -20.48 -9.78 6.32
C LYS A 37 -21.85 -9.18 5.95
N GLU A 38 -21.87 -7.95 5.46
CA GLU A 38 -23.07 -7.28 4.95
C GLU A 38 -23.45 -7.73 3.53
N GLY A 39 -22.68 -8.66 2.93
CA GLY A 39 -22.97 -9.24 1.61
C GLY A 39 -22.41 -8.44 0.44
N LEU A 40 -21.56 -7.42 0.69
CA LEU A 40 -20.91 -6.67 -0.38
C LEU A 40 -19.85 -7.53 -1.09
N ASP A 41 -19.84 -7.49 -2.42
CA ASP A 41 -18.82 -8.16 -3.23
C ASP A 41 -17.44 -7.51 -3.10
N HIS A 42 -16.38 -8.29 -3.33
CA HIS A 42 -14.97 -7.85 -3.31
C HIS A 42 -14.72 -6.68 -4.28
N THR A 43 -15.32 -6.75 -5.47
CA THR A 43 -15.19 -5.72 -6.50
C THR A 43 -15.88 -4.43 -6.07
N ALA A 44 -17.05 -4.55 -5.41
CA ALA A 44 -17.79 -3.40 -4.90
C ALA A 44 -17.02 -2.68 -3.80
N VAL A 45 -16.39 -3.42 -2.88
CA VAL A 45 -15.56 -2.84 -1.82
C VAL A 45 -14.34 -2.11 -2.41
N ALA A 46 -13.64 -2.72 -3.37
CA ALA A 46 -12.50 -2.08 -4.04
C ALA A 46 -12.93 -0.81 -4.79
N PHE A 47 -14.07 -0.86 -5.50
CA PHE A 47 -14.63 0.27 -6.23
C PHE A 47 -14.95 1.44 -5.30
N TRP A 48 -15.69 1.21 -4.21
CA TRP A 48 -16.08 2.27 -3.28
C TRP A 48 -14.88 2.90 -2.57
N ARG A 49 -13.85 2.12 -2.24
CA ARG A 49 -12.58 2.65 -1.71
C ARG A 49 -11.93 3.64 -2.68
N CYS A 50 -11.81 3.24 -3.94
CA CYS A 50 -11.24 4.08 -4.98
C CYS A 50 -12.10 5.32 -5.24
N ALA A 51 -13.43 5.17 -5.26
CA ALA A 51 -14.37 6.27 -5.51
C ALA A 51 -14.34 7.32 -4.40
N ILE A 52 -14.30 6.91 -3.13
CA ILE A 52 -14.21 7.83 -1.99
C ILE A 52 -12.84 8.53 -2.00
N ALA A 53 -11.74 7.79 -2.20
CA ALA A 53 -10.41 8.36 -2.27
C ALA A 53 -10.27 9.37 -3.42
N PHE A 54 -10.80 9.04 -4.60
CA PHE A 54 -10.88 9.95 -5.75
C PHE A 54 -11.65 11.22 -5.41
N SER A 55 -12.85 11.08 -4.82
CA SER A 55 -13.71 12.21 -4.47
C SER A 55 -13.02 13.18 -3.50
N LEU A 56 -12.40 12.66 -2.44
CA LEU A 56 -11.65 13.47 -1.47
C LEU A 56 -10.47 14.20 -2.13
N LEU A 57 -9.71 13.50 -2.98
CA LEU A 57 -8.56 14.10 -3.66
C LEU A 57 -9.01 15.16 -4.67
N SER A 58 -10.10 14.93 -5.40
CA SER A 58 -10.70 15.91 -6.31
C SER A 58 -11.12 17.18 -5.56
N ILE A 59 -11.76 17.07 -4.39
CA ILE A 59 -12.12 18.22 -3.56
C ILE A 59 -10.88 19.01 -3.15
N ILE A 60 -9.83 18.35 -2.68
CA ILE A 60 -8.56 19.00 -2.30
C ILE A 60 -7.95 19.77 -3.48
N ILE A 61 -7.97 19.17 -4.68
CA ILE A 61 -7.45 19.81 -5.89
C ILE A 61 -8.27 21.03 -6.29
N LEU A 62 -9.61 20.94 -6.20
CA LEU A 62 -10.52 22.03 -6.52
C LEU A 62 -10.43 23.21 -5.54
N LEU A 63 -10.20 22.93 -4.25
CA LEU A 63 -10.01 23.96 -3.23
C LEU A 63 -8.68 24.71 -3.37
N ARG A 64 -7.74 24.19 -4.17
CA ARG A 64 -6.44 24.82 -4.42
C ARG A 64 -6.50 25.72 -5.64
N SER A 65 -6.10 26.98 -5.50
CA SER A 65 -6.03 27.92 -6.62
C SER A 65 -5.13 27.39 -7.75
N GLY A 66 -5.72 27.24 -8.95
CA GLY A 66 -5.03 26.69 -10.13
C GLY A 66 -4.75 25.17 -10.09
N GLY A 67 -5.33 24.42 -9.14
CA GLY A 67 -5.11 22.98 -9.00
C GLY A 67 -5.49 22.17 -10.25
N LEU A 68 -6.63 22.49 -10.86
CA LEU A 68 -7.12 21.78 -12.05
C LEU A 68 -6.22 21.98 -13.28
N ALA A 69 -5.78 23.22 -13.53
CA ALA A 69 -4.87 23.53 -14.63
C ALA A 69 -3.52 22.80 -14.48
N ARG A 70 -3.00 22.74 -13.24
CA ARG A 70 -1.77 22.01 -12.92
C ARG A 70 -1.95 20.50 -13.13
N LEU A 71 -3.08 19.93 -12.74
CA LEU A 71 -3.38 18.51 -12.94
C LEU A 71 -3.39 18.14 -14.43
N VAL A 72 -4.10 18.91 -15.25
CA VAL A 72 -4.21 18.68 -16.70
C VAL A 72 -2.85 18.85 -17.39
N SER A 73 -2.03 19.80 -16.96
CA SER A 73 -0.67 19.99 -17.51
C SER A 73 0.29 18.82 -17.23
N VAL A 74 0.11 18.12 -16.11
CA VAL A 74 0.97 16.97 -15.75
C VAL A 74 0.50 15.69 -16.44
N PHE A 75 -0.82 15.53 -16.59
CA PHE A 75 -1.41 14.35 -17.22
C PHE A 75 -1.10 14.26 -18.72
N THR A 76 -1.09 15.41 -19.41
CA THR A 76 -0.87 15.50 -20.86
C THR A 76 0.50 15.02 -21.34
N GLY A 77 1.48 14.80 -20.46
CA GLY A 77 2.82 14.31 -20.81
C GLY A 77 3.25 12.98 -20.20
N SER A 78 2.44 12.36 -19.34
CA SER A 78 2.95 11.33 -18.41
C SER A 78 2.15 10.02 -18.44
N TRP A 79 2.21 9.28 -19.56
CA TRP A 79 1.62 7.93 -19.68
C TRP A 79 2.08 6.97 -18.57
N LYS A 80 3.30 7.20 -18.04
CA LYS A 80 3.89 6.47 -16.92
C LYS A 80 3.04 6.54 -15.65
N ILE A 81 2.33 7.66 -15.42
CA ILE A 81 1.46 7.82 -14.25
C ILE A 81 0.24 6.90 -14.37
N ALA A 82 -0.36 6.82 -15.56
CA ALA A 82 -1.51 5.94 -15.80
C ALA A 82 -1.12 4.46 -15.60
N VAL A 83 0.05 4.06 -16.11
CA VAL A 83 0.57 2.70 -15.90
C VAL A 83 0.91 2.45 -14.43
N CYS A 84 1.50 3.41 -13.74
CA CYS A 84 1.79 3.32 -12.31
C CYS A 84 0.50 3.20 -11.48
N SER A 85 -0.55 3.96 -11.81
CA SER A 85 -1.84 3.85 -11.11
C SER A 85 -2.56 2.54 -11.40
N ALA A 86 -2.49 2.03 -12.64
CA ALA A 86 -3.07 0.74 -13.01
C ALA A 86 -2.31 -0.44 -12.41
N LEU A 87 -0.98 -0.39 -12.37
CA LEU A 87 -0.17 -1.45 -11.81
C LEU A 87 -0.06 -1.37 -10.29
N GLY A 88 -0.15 -0.18 -9.70
CA GLY A 88 -0.03 -0.02 -8.27
C GLY A 88 -1.36 -0.10 -7.55
N ILE A 89 -2.13 0.99 -7.61
CA ILE A 89 -3.37 1.13 -6.83
C ILE A 89 -4.43 0.09 -7.23
N PHE A 90 -4.60 -0.18 -8.53
CA PHE A 90 -5.58 -1.16 -8.97
C PHE A 90 -5.16 -2.59 -8.61
N THR A 91 -3.91 -2.99 -8.89
CA THR A 91 -3.38 -4.30 -8.49
C THR A 91 -3.49 -4.49 -6.98
N LEU A 92 -3.06 -3.51 -6.19
CA LEU A 92 -3.12 -3.54 -4.73
C LEU A 92 -4.55 -3.81 -4.26
N TYR A 93 -5.51 -2.97 -4.62
CA TYR A 93 -6.86 -3.10 -4.08
C TYR A 93 -7.67 -4.24 -4.69
N HIS A 94 -7.53 -4.52 -5.98
CA HIS A 94 -8.25 -5.62 -6.63
C HIS A 94 -7.76 -6.98 -6.13
N PHE A 95 -6.44 -7.22 -6.15
CA PHE A 95 -5.91 -8.51 -5.73
C PHE A 95 -5.94 -8.70 -4.21
N GLU A 96 -5.79 -7.63 -3.41
CA GLU A 96 -5.96 -7.72 -1.95
C GLU A 96 -7.39 -8.12 -1.57
N THR A 97 -8.40 -7.44 -2.16
CA THR A 97 -9.80 -7.75 -1.84
C THR A 97 -10.22 -9.13 -2.30
N GLN A 98 -9.70 -9.61 -3.43
CA GLN A 98 -9.88 -10.99 -3.90
C GLN A 98 -9.13 -12.00 -3.00
N ALA A 99 -7.96 -11.66 -2.48
CA ALA A 99 -7.22 -12.54 -1.57
C ALA A 99 -8.00 -12.81 -0.27
N PHE A 100 -8.80 -11.85 0.21
CA PHE A 100 -9.66 -12.03 1.37
C PHE A 100 -10.75 -13.12 1.19
N THR A 101 -11.09 -13.49 -0.05
CA THR A 101 -12.02 -14.60 -0.33
C THR A 101 -11.37 -15.96 -0.07
N TYR A 102 -10.06 -16.06 -0.26
CA TYR A 102 -9.32 -17.33 -0.30
C TYR A 102 -8.36 -17.53 0.89
N ALA A 103 -8.10 -16.47 1.65
CA ALA A 103 -7.19 -16.49 2.78
C ALA A 103 -7.68 -15.61 3.93
N PRO A 104 -7.27 -15.91 5.18
CA PRO A 104 -7.58 -15.08 6.33
C PRO A 104 -7.08 -13.64 6.12
N ILE A 105 -7.92 -12.66 6.46
CA ILE A 105 -7.59 -11.22 6.35
C ILE A 105 -6.26 -10.86 7.03
N PRO A 106 -5.94 -11.35 8.25
CA PRO A 106 -4.65 -11.08 8.87
C PRO A 106 -3.47 -11.59 8.05
N LEU A 107 -3.58 -12.79 7.45
CA LEU A 107 -2.56 -13.36 6.58
C LEU A 107 -2.34 -12.47 5.35
N VAL A 108 -3.43 -12.10 4.67
CA VAL A 108 -3.38 -11.24 3.48
C VAL A 108 -2.73 -9.89 3.80
N ALA A 109 -3.12 -9.25 4.91
CA ALA A 109 -2.53 -7.97 5.32
C ALA A 109 -1.00 -8.07 5.51
N ILE A 110 -0.51 -9.12 6.17
CA ILE A 110 0.93 -9.34 6.38
C ILE A 110 1.65 -9.57 5.04
N LEU A 111 1.06 -10.35 4.14
CA LEU A 111 1.63 -10.64 2.82
C LEU A 111 1.69 -9.37 1.94
N VAL A 112 0.67 -8.53 2.00
CA VAL A 112 0.67 -7.23 1.32
C VAL A 112 1.79 -6.33 1.87
N PHE A 113 2.00 -6.30 3.20
CA PHE A 113 3.12 -5.57 3.79
C PHE A 113 4.50 -6.11 3.38
N ALA A 114 4.62 -7.42 3.09
CA ALA A 114 5.83 -7.99 2.52
C ALA A 114 6.16 -7.42 1.13
N GLY A 115 5.19 -6.81 0.44
CA GLY A 115 5.38 -5.99 -0.75
C GLY A 115 6.45 -4.90 -0.61
N GLY A 116 6.64 -4.35 0.60
CA GLY A 116 7.73 -3.41 0.88
C GLY A 116 9.13 -4.00 0.65
N LEU A 117 9.31 -5.32 0.83
CA LEU A 117 10.55 -6.01 0.46
C LEU A 117 10.72 -6.06 -1.06
N GLY A 118 9.62 -6.26 -1.79
CA GLY A 118 9.57 -6.20 -3.25
C GLY A 118 9.95 -4.81 -3.77
N ALA A 119 9.43 -3.74 -3.16
CA ALA A 119 9.79 -2.37 -3.50
C ALA A 119 11.30 -2.12 -3.32
N ILE A 120 11.89 -2.57 -2.19
CA ILE A 120 13.34 -2.47 -1.97
C ILE A 120 14.12 -3.30 -3.01
N ALA A 121 13.63 -4.50 -3.37
CA ALA A 121 14.25 -5.32 -4.41
C ALA A 121 14.20 -4.66 -5.79
N LEU A 122 13.08 -4.04 -6.17
CA LEU A 122 12.95 -3.25 -7.40
C LEU A 122 13.86 -2.03 -7.38
N ASP A 123 14.02 -1.36 -6.24
CA ASP A 123 14.92 -0.21 -6.08
C ASP A 123 16.39 -0.61 -6.36
N ILE A 124 16.80 -1.77 -5.85
CA ILE A 124 18.11 -2.35 -6.14
C ILE A 124 18.25 -2.72 -7.61
N LEU A 125 17.22 -3.31 -8.22
CA LEU A 125 17.30 -3.84 -9.59
C LEU A 125 17.21 -2.73 -10.65
N ILE A 126 16.28 -1.81 -10.50
CA ILE A 126 15.95 -0.77 -11.50
C ILE A 126 16.78 0.49 -11.25
N LEU A 127 16.85 0.97 -10.00
CA LEU A 127 17.57 2.20 -9.66
C LEU A 127 19.05 1.93 -9.34
N LYS A 128 19.49 0.67 -9.32
CA LYS A 128 20.87 0.23 -9.02
C LYS A 128 21.39 0.80 -7.70
N GLU A 129 20.49 0.97 -6.73
CA GLU A 129 20.84 1.49 -5.42
C GLU A 129 21.68 0.46 -4.65
N ARG A 130 22.68 0.93 -3.90
CA ARG A 130 23.49 0.04 -3.05
C ARG A 130 22.72 -0.35 -1.80
N VAL A 131 22.63 -1.65 -1.54
CA VAL A 131 22.14 -2.19 -0.27
C VAL A 131 23.14 -1.84 0.82
N THR A 132 22.76 -0.92 1.70
CA THR A 132 23.52 -0.64 2.92
C THR A 132 23.21 -1.70 3.97
N THR A 133 24.14 -1.94 4.90
CA THR A 133 23.94 -2.87 6.04
C THR A 133 22.67 -2.56 6.83
N ARG A 134 22.28 -1.27 6.92
CA ARG A 134 21.04 -0.84 7.57
C ARG A 134 19.78 -1.27 6.79
N LYS A 135 19.80 -1.21 5.46
CA LYS A 135 18.69 -1.70 4.61
C LYS A 135 18.55 -3.22 4.72
N ALA A 136 19.66 -3.95 4.68
CA ALA A 136 19.67 -5.40 4.87
C ALA A 136 19.10 -5.79 6.24
N PHE A 137 19.51 -5.12 7.31
CA PHE A 137 18.97 -5.35 8.65
C PHE A 137 17.46 -5.07 8.73
N ALA A 138 16.99 -3.97 8.14
CA ALA A 138 15.56 -3.68 8.08
C ALA A 138 14.76 -4.76 7.34
N MET A 139 15.26 -5.24 6.19
CA MET A 139 14.62 -6.34 5.45
C MET A 139 14.52 -7.61 6.28
N THR A 140 15.58 -7.96 7.02
CA THR A 140 15.55 -9.14 7.91
C THR A 140 14.55 -8.98 9.05
N MET A 141 14.42 -7.79 9.64
CA MET A 141 13.41 -7.56 10.69
C MET A 141 11.99 -7.66 10.17
N VAL A 142 11.71 -7.15 8.96
CA VAL A 142 10.38 -7.29 8.32
C VAL A 142 10.05 -8.76 8.09
N PHE A 143 11.02 -9.53 7.60
CA PHE A 143 10.84 -10.97 7.36
C PHE A 143 10.60 -11.75 8.65
N LEU A 144 11.39 -11.50 9.69
CA LEU A 144 11.21 -12.09 11.02
C LEU A 144 9.86 -11.72 11.63
N GLY A 145 9.47 -10.44 11.55
CA GLY A 145 8.18 -9.96 12.04
C GLY A 145 7.02 -10.67 11.35
N GLY A 146 7.04 -10.75 10.01
CA GLY A 146 6.05 -11.49 9.24
C GLY A 146 5.98 -12.97 9.63
N TYR A 147 7.13 -13.62 9.78
CA TYR A 147 7.21 -15.02 10.20
C TYR A 147 6.58 -15.26 11.57
N PHE A 148 6.89 -14.44 12.58
CA PHE A 148 6.32 -14.60 13.92
C PHE A 148 4.80 -14.46 13.95
N VAL A 149 4.26 -13.49 13.20
CA VAL A 149 2.81 -13.29 13.15
C VAL A 149 2.12 -14.47 12.46
N ILE A 150 2.69 -14.99 11.38
CA ILE A 150 2.11 -16.13 10.65
C ILE A 150 2.24 -17.44 11.45
N ALA A 151 3.38 -17.66 12.11
CA ALA A 151 3.68 -18.88 12.86
C ALA A 151 2.87 -19.00 14.17
N GLY A 152 2.51 -17.88 14.81
CA GLY A 152 1.80 -17.88 16.10
C GLY A 152 0.31 -18.25 16.02
N ASP A 153 -0.37 -17.91 14.93
CA ASP A 153 -1.84 -17.98 14.84
C ASP A 153 -2.38 -19.18 14.03
N GLY A 154 -1.53 -20.10 13.57
CA GLY A 154 -1.98 -21.19 12.68
C GLY A 154 -2.56 -20.67 11.35
N LEU A 155 -2.16 -19.46 10.92
CA LEU A 155 -2.57 -18.79 9.68
C LEU A 155 -2.12 -19.53 8.40
N MET A 156 -1.52 -20.71 8.53
CA MET A 156 -1.19 -21.66 7.45
C MET A 156 -2.42 -22.22 6.71
N THR A 157 -3.64 -21.80 7.08
CA THR A 157 -4.91 -22.21 6.46
C THR A 157 -5.29 -21.43 5.21
N GLY A 158 -4.44 -20.51 4.73
CA GLY A 158 -4.67 -19.79 3.48
C GLY A 158 -4.52 -20.69 2.25
N SER A 159 -5.45 -20.60 1.30
CA SER A 159 -5.29 -21.23 -0.01
C SER A 159 -4.09 -20.63 -0.75
N ILE A 160 -3.36 -21.46 -1.50
CA ILE A 160 -2.23 -21.04 -2.35
C ILE A 160 -2.64 -19.87 -3.27
N ILE A 161 -3.90 -19.88 -3.73
CA ILE A 161 -4.46 -18.82 -4.57
C ILE A 161 -4.50 -17.50 -3.80
N GLY A 162 -5.03 -17.50 -2.56
CA GLY A 162 -5.10 -16.30 -1.72
C GLY A 162 -3.72 -15.74 -1.35
N VAL A 163 -2.76 -16.62 -1.05
CA VAL A 163 -1.36 -16.24 -0.80
C VAL A 163 -0.74 -15.57 -2.04
N SER A 164 -0.94 -16.16 -3.22
CA SER A 164 -0.40 -15.64 -4.47
C SER A 164 -0.99 -14.26 -4.80
N LEU A 165 -2.31 -14.10 -4.65
CA LEU A 165 -3.01 -12.83 -4.87
C LEU A 165 -2.53 -11.75 -3.89
N ALA A 166 -2.32 -12.08 -2.61
CA ALA A 166 -1.83 -11.14 -1.61
C ALA A 166 -0.39 -10.67 -1.90
N LEU A 167 0.47 -11.56 -2.40
CA LEU A 167 1.83 -11.18 -2.81
C LEU A 167 1.84 -10.29 -4.05
N ILE A 168 0.98 -10.58 -5.04
CA ILE A 168 0.81 -9.74 -6.22
C ILE A 168 0.27 -8.36 -5.82
N ALA A 169 -0.70 -8.32 -4.91
CA ALA A 169 -1.23 -7.08 -4.37
C ALA A 169 -0.13 -6.23 -3.71
N GLY A 170 0.74 -6.83 -2.90
CA GLY A 170 1.86 -6.11 -2.28
C GLY A 170 2.92 -5.58 -3.25
N LEU A 171 3.04 -6.17 -4.45
CA LEU A 171 4.00 -5.73 -5.48
C LEU A 171 3.49 -4.56 -6.34
N GLY A 172 2.18 -4.28 -6.31
CA GLY A 172 1.61 -3.10 -6.95
C GLY A 172 2.02 -1.82 -6.23
#